data_AF-A0A6F9ABP4-F1
#
_entry.id   AF-A0A6F9ABP4-F1
#
_cell.length_a   1.000
_cell.length_b   1.000
_cell.length_c   1.000
_cell.angle_alpha   90.00
_cell.angle_beta   90.00
_cell.angle_gamma   90.00
#
_symmetry.space_group_name_H-M   'P 1'
#
loop_
_entity.id
_entity.type
_entity.pdbx_description
1 polymer ?
#
loop_
_entity_poly.entity_id
_entity_poly.type
_entity_poly.pdbx_seq_one_letter_code
_entity_poly.pdbx_strand_id
1 'polypeptide(L)'
;MASKPVWEQIGAGFVQHYYQQFDSDRTKLADLYSLPFQSIQHSITAQDHQPTPDSCVMSMADADQVMGFQQTFLLKNVDNKWICTNDMFRLVLHNFGA
;
A
#
# COMPACT_ATOMS: atom_id res chain seq x y z
N MET A 1 -21.38 -15.56 -1.24
CA MET A 1 -20.64 -14.38 -0.76
C MET A 1 -19.91 -13.80 -1.96
N ALA A 2 -20.12 -12.53 -2.30
CA ALA A 2 -19.38 -11.93 -3.42
C ALA A 2 -17.89 -11.90 -3.06
N SER A 3 -17.03 -12.33 -3.98
CA SER A 3 -15.58 -12.17 -3.81
C SER A 3 -15.24 -10.69 -3.72
N LYS A 4 -14.24 -10.33 -2.91
CA LYS A 4 -13.72 -8.96 -2.83
C LYS A 4 -13.40 -8.43 -4.24
N PRO A 5 -13.67 -7.16 -4.53
CA PRO A 5 -13.35 -6.58 -5.83
C PRO A 5 -11.84 -6.64 -6.13
N VAL A 6 -11.48 -6.65 -7.42
CA VAL A 6 -10.10 -6.89 -7.86
C VAL A 6 -9.11 -5.85 -7.34
N TRP A 7 -9.49 -4.57 -7.29
CA TRP A 7 -8.64 -3.48 -6.80
C TRP A 7 -8.34 -3.61 -5.30
N GLU A 8 -9.29 -4.12 -4.51
CA GLU A 8 -9.08 -4.39 -3.09
C GLU A 8 -8.09 -5.54 -2.89
N GLN A 9 -8.17 -6.59 -3.72
CA GLN A 9 -7.21 -7.70 -3.67
C GLN A 9 -5.78 -7.24 -4.03
N ILE A 10 -5.65 -6.41 -5.07
CA ILE A 10 -4.35 -5.86 -5.50
C ILE A 10 -3.76 -4.94 -4.42
N GLY A 11 -4.56 -3.99 -3.94
CA GLY A 11 -4.13 -3.02 -2.94
C GLY A 11 -3.72 -3.70 -1.64
N ALA A 12 -4.52 -4.65 -1.16
CA ALA A 12 -4.23 -5.42 0.04
C ALA A 12 -2.92 -6.21 -0.09
N GLY A 13 -2.74 -6.90 -1.22
CA GLY A 13 -1.54 -7.69 -1.48
C GLY A 13 -0.26 -6.85 -1.57
N PHE A 14 -0.34 -5.67 -2.17
CA PHE A 14 0.77 -4.72 -2.21
C PHE A 14 1.15 -4.24 -0.82
N VAL A 15 0.18 -3.72 -0.06
CA VAL A 15 0.42 -3.12 1.27
C VAL A 15 1.07 -4.15 2.20
N GLN A 16 0.57 -5.38 2.16
CA GLN A 16 1.15 -6.46 2.95
C GLN A 16 2.59 -6.76 2.55
N HIS A 17 2.86 -6.90 1.25
CA HIS A 17 4.21 -7.18 0.77
C HIS A 17 5.19 -6.06 1.12
N TYR A 18 4.74 -4.81 0.97
CA TYR A 18 5.50 -3.62 1.34
C TYR A 18 5.92 -3.67 2.80
N TYR A 19 4.98 -3.81 3.75
CA TYR A 19 5.34 -3.80 5.18
C TYR A 19 6.15 -5.03 5.61
N GLN A 20 5.89 -6.19 5.00
CA GLN A 20 6.72 -7.37 5.25
C GLN A 20 8.19 -7.11 4.87
N GLN A 21 8.45 -6.51 3.70
CA GLN A 21 9.81 -6.14 3.30
C GLN A 21 10.35 -4.99 4.18
N PHE A 22 9.50 -4.02 4.53
CA PHE A 22 9.90 -2.87 5.35
C PHE A 22 10.43 -3.27 6.74
N ASP A 23 9.82 -4.30 7.34
CA ASP A 23 10.19 -4.81 8.66
C ASP A 23 11.36 -5.80 8.60
N SER A 24 11.47 -6.58 7.51
CA SER A 24 12.48 -7.64 7.39
C SER A 24 13.78 -7.20 6.71
N ASP A 25 13.69 -6.53 5.55
CA ASP A 25 14.83 -6.09 4.75
C ASP A 25 14.41 -4.95 3.80
N ARG A 26 14.66 -3.72 4.24
CA ARG A 26 14.28 -2.51 3.50
C ARG A 26 14.98 -2.36 2.14
N THR A 27 16.10 -3.05 1.91
CA THR A 27 16.82 -2.94 0.63
C THR A 27 15.99 -3.51 -0.53
N LYS A 28 15.08 -4.45 -0.24
CA LYS A 28 14.18 -5.09 -1.19
C LYS A 28 12.96 -4.23 -1.56
N LEU A 29 12.72 -3.11 -0.87
CA LEU A 29 11.63 -2.20 -1.22
C LEU A 29 11.83 -1.54 -2.59
N ALA A 30 13.08 -1.39 -3.03
CA ALA A 30 13.40 -0.86 -4.36
C ALA A 30 12.75 -1.67 -5.49
N ASP A 31 12.56 -2.97 -5.26
CA ASP A 31 11.90 -3.88 -6.19
C ASP A 31 10.42 -3.51 -6.35
N LEU A 32 9.76 -2.88 -5.37
CA LEU A 32 8.33 -2.52 -5.49
C LEU A 32 8.07 -1.31 -6.41
N TYR A 33 9.11 -0.52 -6.68
CA TYR A 33 9.06 0.64 -7.58
C TYR A 33 9.57 0.31 -8.99
N SER A 34 10.21 -0.85 -9.18
CA SER A 34 10.91 -1.20 -10.42
C SER A 34 10.61 -2.60 -10.94
N LEU A 35 10.21 -3.52 -10.06
CA LEU A 35 9.93 -4.91 -10.35
C LEU A 35 8.47 -5.26 -9.99
N PRO A 36 7.85 -6.10 -10.82
CA PRO A 36 6.42 -6.37 -10.75
C PRO A 36 6.07 -7.46 -9.73
N PHE A 37 4.95 -7.30 -9.02
CA PHE A 37 4.36 -8.37 -8.20
C PHE A 37 3.01 -8.83 -8.80
N GLN A 38 2.66 -10.11 -8.57
CA GLN A 38 1.50 -10.75 -9.21
C GLN A 38 0.29 -10.92 -8.27
N SER A 39 0.50 -11.31 -7.01
CA SER A 39 -0.57 -11.56 -6.03
C SER A 39 0.05 -12.00 -4.70
N ILE A 40 -0.36 -11.38 -3.59
CA ILE A 40 0.03 -11.76 -2.21
C ILE A 40 -1.22 -11.56 -1.33
N GLN A 41 -1.49 -12.46 -0.39
CA GLN A 41 -2.76 -12.51 0.34
C GLN A 41 -2.55 -12.80 1.83
N HIS A 42 -2.67 -11.81 2.72
CA HIS A 42 -2.73 -11.90 4.20
C HIS A 42 -2.99 -10.50 4.83
N SER A 43 -3.43 -10.51 6.09
CA SER A 43 -4.23 -9.47 6.76
C SER A 43 -3.42 -8.36 7.45
N ILE A 44 -3.80 -7.08 7.24
CA ILE A 44 -3.29 -5.90 7.97
C ILE A 44 -4.45 -4.94 8.35
N THR A 45 -4.27 -4.25 9.48
CA THR A 45 -5.08 -3.21 10.12
C THR A 45 -5.47 -2.07 9.17
N ALA A 46 -6.76 -1.71 9.15
CA ALA A 46 -7.41 -0.62 8.40
C ALA A 46 -6.73 -0.19 7.08
N GLN A 47 -7.27 -0.66 5.96
CA GLN A 47 -6.79 -0.34 4.62
C GLN A 47 -7.97 -0.03 3.71
N ASP A 48 -7.88 1.08 3.00
CA ASP A 48 -8.88 1.52 2.03
C ASP A 48 -8.28 1.51 0.62
N HIS A 49 -9.00 0.93 -0.33
CA HIS A 49 -8.56 0.80 -1.72
C HIS A 49 -9.63 1.32 -2.67
N GLN A 50 -9.26 2.25 -3.54
CA GLN A 50 -10.17 2.84 -4.52
C GLN A 50 -9.62 2.70 -5.95
N PRO A 51 -10.45 2.29 -6.92
CA PRO A 51 -10.08 2.39 -8.33
C PRO A 51 -10.12 3.85 -8.77
N THR A 52 -9.20 4.22 -9.67
CA THR A 52 -9.17 5.55 -10.30
C THR A 52 -9.63 5.46 -11.76
N PRO A 53 -10.10 6.56 -12.38
CA PRO A 53 -10.50 6.57 -13.79
C PRO A 53 -9.40 6.10 -14.75
N ASP A 54 -8.12 6.31 -14.39
CA ASP A 54 -6.95 5.96 -15.22
C ASP A 54 -6.47 4.52 -14.99
N SER A 55 -7.35 3.62 -14.50
CA SER A 55 -7.03 2.21 -14.24
C SER A 55 -5.90 2.00 -13.21
N CYS A 56 -5.67 2.96 -12.33
CA CYS A 56 -4.77 2.84 -11.18
C CYS A 56 -5.55 2.46 -9.91
N VAL A 57 -4.86 1.89 -8.92
CA VAL A 57 -5.42 1.63 -7.59
C VAL A 57 -4.74 2.55 -6.58
N MET A 58 -5.55 3.32 -5.87
CA MET A 58 -5.10 4.14 -4.74
C MET A 58 -5.33 3.37 -3.45
N SER A 59 -4.28 3.23 -2.64
CA SER A 59 -4.30 2.50 -1.37
C SER A 59 -3.90 3.42 -0.23
N MET A 60 -4.69 3.42 0.85
CA MET A 60 -4.39 4.12 2.10
C MET A 60 -4.27 3.09 3.23
N ALA A 61 -3.23 3.21 4.04
CA ALA A 61 -2.97 2.33 5.18
C ALA A 61 -2.68 3.16 6.44
N ASP A 62 -3.32 2.76 7.54
CA ASP A 62 -3.20 3.40 8.85
C ASP A 62 -2.63 2.44 9.90
N ALA A 63 -1.87 2.98 10.86
CA ALA A 63 -1.33 2.23 11.98
C ALA A 63 -1.62 2.90 13.34
N ASP A 64 -2.35 2.19 14.22
CA ASP A 64 -2.69 2.61 15.60
C ASP A 64 -1.52 2.36 16.60
N GLN A 65 -0.33 2.90 16.33
CA GLN A 65 0.83 2.83 17.23
C GLN A 65 1.02 4.15 18.02
N VAL A 66 1.85 4.14 19.08
CA VAL A 66 2.19 5.32 19.92
C VAL A 66 2.65 6.54 19.09
N MET A 67 3.22 6.30 17.90
CA MET A 67 3.33 7.28 16.83
C MET A 67 2.62 6.74 15.59
N GLY A 68 1.36 7.13 15.40
CA GLY A 68 0.60 6.76 14.22
C GLY A 68 1.22 7.35 12.95
N PHE A 69 0.94 6.76 11.80
CA PHE A 69 1.32 7.30 10.50
C PHE A 69 0.19 7.03 9.50
N GLN A 70 0.10 7.86 8.47
CA GLN A 70 -0.67 7.57 7.26
C GLN A 70 0.31 7.36 6.11
N GLN A 71 0.06 6.35 5.28
CA GLN A 71 0.81 6.14 4.05
C GLN A 71 -0.15 5.92 2.88
N THR A 72 0.12 6.57 1.76
CA THR A 72 -0.68 6.49 0.54
C THR A 72 0.16 6.02 -0.62
N PHE A 73 -0.33 5.01 -1.34
CA PHE A 73 0.32 4.45 -2.53
C PHE A 73 -0.56 4.60 -3.76
N LEU A 74 0.06 4.93 -4.90
CA LEU A 74 -0.58 4.85 -6.21
C LEU A 74 0.03 3.71 -7.02
N LEU A 75 -0.77 2.67 -7.27
CA LEU A 75 -0.38 1.50 -8.04
C LEU A 75 -0.84 1.66 -9.48
N LYS A 76 0.07 1.46 -10.42
CA LYS A 76 -0.22 1.48 -11.85
C LYS A 76 0.05 0.12 -12.46
N ASN A 77 -0.87 -0.35 -13.30
CA ASN A 77 -0.62 -1.52 -14.12
C ASN A 77 0.15 -1.12 -15.38
N VAL A 78 1.32 -1.73 -15.59
CA VAL A 78 2.15 -1.57 -16.80
C VAL A 78 2.46 -2.99 -17.30
N ASP A 79 2.10 -3.32 -18.53
CA ASP A 79 2.35 -4.66 -19.10
C ASP A 79 1.88 -5.84 -18.22
N ASN A 80 0.66 -5.74 -17.70
CA ASN A 80 0.02 -6.74 -16.83
C ASN A 80 0.74 -6.92 -15.48
N LYS A 81 1.43 -5.89 -15.02
CA LYS A 81 2.23 -5.91 -13.80
C LYS A 81 1.97 -4.65 -12.98
N TRP A 82 1.82 -4.79 -11.67
CA TRP A 82 1.59 -3.66 -10.77
C TRP A 82 2.92 -3.12 -10.23
N ILE A 83 3.08 -1.80 -10.33
CA ILE A 83 4.22 -1.06 -9.77
C ILE A 83 3.72 0.11 -8.94
N CYS A 84 4.47 0.47 -7.88
CA CYS A 84 4.21 1.67 -7.11
C CYS A 84 4.80 2.89 -7.80
N THR A 85 3.95 3.84 -8.18
CA THR A 85 4.34 5.07 -8.91
C THR A 85 4.39 6.31 -8.02
N ASN A 86 3.58 6.35 -6.97
CA ASN A 86 3.62 7.38 -5.94
C ASN A 86 3.56 6.72 -4.58
N ASP A 87 4.38 7.23 -3.68
CA ASP A 87 4.43 6.81 -2.28
C ASP A 87 4.57 8.07 -1.41
N MET A 88 3.59 8.29 -0.54
CA MET A 88 3.57 9.41 0.39
C MET A 88 3.42 8.90 1.80
N PHE A 89 4.45 9.07 2.61
CA PHE A 89 4.44 8.78 4.04
C PHE A 89 4.28 10.05 4.86
N ARG A 90 3.40 10.03 5.86
CA ARG A 90 3.30 11.09 6.86
C ARG A 90 3.17 10.49 8.26
N LEU A 91 4.09 10.85 9.13
CA LEU A 91 3.97 10.61 10.56
C LEU A 91 2.86 11.49 11.14
N VAL A 92 1.97 10.91 11.93
CA VAL A 92 0.95 11.66 12.68
C VAL A 92 1.64 12.30 13.87
N LEU A 93 2.05 13.56 13.69
CA LEU A 93 2.55 14.40 14.76
C LEU A 93 1.37 15.11 15.41
N HIS A 94 1.12 14.82 16.68
CA HIS A 94 0.19 15.61 17.47
C HIS A 94 0.91 16.89 17.92
N ASN A 95 0.47 18.03 17.40
CA ASN A 95 0.80 19.32 18.02
C ASN A 95 0.00 19.39 19.34
N PHE A 96 0.58 18.87 20.42
CA PHE A 96 0.12 19.23 21.76
C PHE A 96 0.46 20.70 21.95
N GLY A 97 -0.57 21.53 22.16
CA GLY A 97 -0.55 22.98 21.99
C GLY A 97 0.57 23.73 22.71
N ALA A 98 0.95 24.85 22.11
CA ALA A 98 1.54 26.00 22.81
C ALA A 98 0.45 26.77 23.56
#